data_AF-A0AAD6SDG9-F1
#
_entry.id   AF-A0AAD6SDG9-F1
#
_cell.length_a   1.000
_cell.length_b   1.000
_cell.length_c   1.000
_cell.angle_alpha   90.00
_cell.angle_beta   90.00
_cell.angle_gamma   90.00
#
_symmetry.space_group_name_H-M   'P 1'
#
loop_
_entity.id
_entity.type
_entity.pdbx_description
1 polymer ?
#
loop_
_entity_poly.entity_id
_entity_poly.type
_entity_poly.pdbx_seq_one_letter_code
_entity_poly.pdbx_strand_id
1 'polypeptide(L)' 'IRFFGSPNGLCSSITESKHIKAVKEPWRRSSRFNAPSQMLRTLVRLDKLAAVLTLRGMMMGTMLS' A
#
# COMPACT_ATOMS: atom_id res chain seq x y z
N ILE A 1 10.54 0.38 17.69
CA ILE A 1 9.85 0.58 16.40
C ILE A 1 10.61 1.66 15.66
N ARG A 2 11.18 1.40 14.47
CA ARG A 2 11.89 2.41 13.68
C ARG A 2 10.84 3.31 13.00
N PHE A 3 10.83 4.59 13.34
CA PHE A 3 9.89 5.54 12.79
C PHE A 3 10.40 6.05 11.44
N PHE A 4 9.70 5.68 10.37
CA PHE A 4 9.89 6.25 9.02
C PHE A 4 8.91 7.42 8.81
N GLY A 5 8.74 8.27 9.83
CA GLY A 5 7.73 9.32 9.87
C GLY A 5 8.22 10.65 9.27
N SER A 6 7.35 11.31 8.50
CA SER A 6 7.57 12.62 7.90
C SER A 6 7.60 13.75 8.96
N PRO A 7 8.33 14.87 8.75
CA PRO A 7 8.64 15.86 9.78
C PRO A 7 7.44 16.61 10.39
N ASN A 8 6.32 16.81 9.66
CA ASN A 8 5.33 17.84 10.03
C ASN A 8 3.87 17.35 10.19
N GLY A 9 3.62 16.06 10.47
CA GLY A 9 2.31 15.53 10.91
C GLY A 9 1.21 15.45 9.83
N LEU A 10 1.02 16.49 9.01
CA LEU A 10 -0.01 16.58 7.97
C LEU A 10 0.36 15.75 6.73
N CYS A 11 1.62 15.86 6.30
CA CYS A 11 2.21 14.97 5.29
C CYS A 11 2.46 13.58 5.88
N SER A 12 2.60 13.48 7.21
CA SER A 12 2.73 12.19 7.89
C SER A 12 1.45 11.39 7.73
N SER A 13 0.25 11.91 7.95
CA SER A 13 -0.99 11.12 7.81
C SER A 13 -1.20 10.52 6.40
N ILE A 14 -1.03 11.32 5.35
CA ILE A 14 -1.24 10.87 3.95
C ILE A 14 -0.13 9.90 3.53
N THR A 15 1.12 10.26 3.83
CA THR A 15 2.28 9.45 3.44
C THR A 15 2.42 8.20 4.29
N GLU A 16 2.04 8.26 5.57
CA GLU A 16 1.96 7.12 6.50
C GLU A 16 0.81 6.20 6.10
N SER A 17 -0.36 6.72 5.70
CA SER A 17 -1.46 5.89 5.19
C SER A 17 -1.04 5.12 3.91
N LYS A 18 -0.38 5.80 2.96
CA LYS A 18 0.20 5.15 1.79
C LYS A 18 1.31 4.16 2.15
N HIS A 19 2.16 4.49 3.13
CA HIS A 19 3.25 3.62 3.61
C HIS A 19 2.71 2.38 4.36
N ILE A 20 1.61 2.49 5.10
CA ILE A 20 0.95 1.35 5.74
C ILE A 20 0.52 0.35 4.67
N LYS A 21 -0.21 0.79 3.65
CA LYS A 21 -0.69 -0.08 2.56
C LYS A 21 0.43 -0.60 1.66
N ALA A 22 1.44 0.22 1.38
CA ALA A 22 2.53 -0.17 0.48
C ALA A 22 3.60 -1.02 1.17
N VAL A 23 3.83 -0.84 2.47
CA VAL A 23 4.99 -1.40 3.17
C VAL A 23 4.59 -2.21 4.40
N LYS A 24 3.84 -1.64 5.36
CA LYS A 24 3.56 -2.34 6.63
C LYS A 24 2.61 -3.54 6.45
N GLU A 25 1.55 -3.41 5.67
CA GLU A 25 0.61 -4.51 5.39
C GLU A 25 1.24 -5.65 4.57
N PRO A 26 1.95 -5.39 3.45
CA PRO A 26 2.60 -6.45 2.70
C PRO A 26 3.73 -7.11 3.49
N TRP A 27 4.46 -6.35 4.32
CA TRP A 27 5.48 -6.91 5.21
C TRP A 27 4.88 -7.92 6.20
N ARG A 28 3.75 -7.59 6.81
CA ARG A 28 3.03 -8.52 7.72
C ARG A 28 2.54 -9.79 7.01
N ARG A 29 2.22 -9.71 5.72
CA ARG A 29 1.73 -10.84 4.90
C ARG A 29 2.84 -11.64 4.21
N SER A 30 4.03 -11.06 4.06
CA SER A 30 5.16 -11.72 3.40
C SER A 30 5.81 -12.78 4.29
N SER A 31 6.32 -13.84 3.66
CA SER A 31 7.26 -14.72 4.36
C SER A 31 8.59 -13.99 4.54
N ARG A 32 9.21 -14.11 5.72
CA ARG A 32 10.50 -13.44 6.05
C ARG A 32 11.64 -13.82 5.10
N PHE A 33 11.48 -14.88 4.32
CA PHE A 33 12.39 -15.24 3.24
C PHE A 33 12.11 -14.42 1.97
N ASN A 34 13.03 -13.57 1.55
CA ASN A 34 12.89 -12.72 0.36
C ASN A 34 11.62 -11.84 0.37
N ALA A 35 11.24 -11.34 1.56
CA ALA A 35 10.09 -10.45 1.75
C ALA A 35 10.03 -9.26 0.76
N PRO A 36 11.13 -8.54 0.44
CA PRO A 36 11.06 -7.37 -0.44
C PRO A 36 10.55 -7.70 -1.85
N SER A 37 10.99 -8.83 -2.41
CA SER A 37 10.56 -9.29 -3.73
C SER A 37 9.08 -9.72 -3.74
N GLN A 38 8.63 -10.35 -2.65
CA GLN A 38 7.23 -10.75 -2.50
C GLN A 38 6.31 -9.54 -2.35
N MET A 39 6.74 -8.55 -1.56
CA MET A 39 6.02 -7.29 -1.37
C MET A 39 5.88 -6.55 -2.70
N LEU A 40 6.97 -6.39 -3.47
CA LEU A 40 6.94 -5.74 -4.78
C LEU A 40 5.94 -6.44 -5.73
N ARG A 41 6.02 -7.78 -5.84
CA ARG A 41 5.10 -8.56 -6.69
C ARG A 41 3.63 -8.41 -6.25
N THR A 42 3.39 -8.31 -4.95
CA THR A 42 2.03 -8.13 -4.39
C THR A 42 1.49 -6.75 -4.72
N LEU A 43 2.29 -5.70 -4.55
CA LEU A 43 1.91 -4.32 -4.89
C LEU A 43 1.59 -4.18 -6.37
N VAL A 44 2.44 -4.71 -7.26
CA VAL A 44 2.21 -4.67 -8.71
C VAL A 44 0.93 -5.40 -9.11
N ARG A 45 0.61 -6.54 -8.46
CA ARG A 45 -0.66 -7.26 -8.73
C ARG A 45 -1.87 -6.45 -8.28
N LEU A 46 -1.82 -5.84 -7.10
CA LEU A 46 -2.90 -5.00 -6.58
C LEU A 46 -3.13 -3.77 -7.47
N ASP A 47 -2.07 -3.15 -7.96
CA ASP A 47 -2.15 -2.01 -8.87
C ASP A 47 -2.82 -2.38 -10.21
N LYS A 48 -2.45 -3.52 -10.79
CA LYS A 48 -3.11 -4.06 -11.99
C LYS A 48 -4.57 -4.39 -11.77
N LEU A 49 -4.91 -4.98 -10.62
CA LEU A 49 -6.30 -5.28 -10.27
C LEU A 49 -7.11 -3.99 -10.09
N ALA A 50 -6.54 -2.98 -9.42
CA ALA A 50 -7.17 -1.67 -9.30
C ALA A 50 -7.41 -1.06 -10.68
N ALA A 51 -6.42 -1.08 -11.58
CA ALA A 51 -6.56 -0.58 -12.95
C ALA A 51 -7.66 -1.31 -13.75
N VAL A 52 -7.80 -2.62 -13.60
CA VAL A 52 -8.88 -3.39 -14.25
C VAL A 52 -10.25 -3.04 -13.64
N LEU A 53 -10.32 -2.89 -12.32
CA LEU A 53 -11.55 -2.54 -11.61
C LEU A 53 -12.01 -1.11 -11.93
N THR A 54 -11.08 -0.16 -12.08
CA THR A 54 -11.40 1.21 -12.52
C THR A 54 -11.86 1.21 -13.97
N LEU A 55 -11.16 0.51 -14.87
CA LEU A 55 -11.54 0.40 -16.28
C LEU A 55 -12.95 -0.18 -16.45
N ARG A 56 -13.34 -1.13 -15.60
CA ARG A 56 -14.66 -1.77 -15.62
C ARG A 56 -15.74 -0.98 -14.86
N GLY A 57 -15.42 0.21 -14.33
CA GLY A 57 -16.35 1.02 -13.53
C GLY A 57 -16.75 0.38 -12.18
N MET A 58 -16.02 -0.66 -11.74
CA MET A 58 -16.32 -1.44 -10.54
C MET A 58 -15.68 -0.86 -9.27
N MET A 59 -14.87 0.20 -9.38
CA MET A 59 -14.17 0.84 -8.25
C MET A 59 -14.91 2.08 -7.73
N MET A 60 -16.23 2.02 -7.62
CA MET A 60 -17.08 3.09 -7.12
C MET A 60 -17.26 2.94 -5.61
N GLY A 61 -16.30 3.40 -4.79
CA GLY A 61 -16.57 3.52 -3.35
C GLY A 61 -15.44 3.56 -2.32
N THR A 62 -14.13 3.60 -2.65
CA THR A 62 -13.09 3.43 -1.60
C THR A 62 -11.96 4.45 -1.60
N MET A 63 -12.23 5.72 -1.94
CA MET A 63 -11.22 6.78 -1.87
C MET A 63 -11.51 7.94 -0.89
N LEU A 64 -12.59 7.91 -0.09
CA LEU A 64 -12.85 8.92 0.97
C LEU A 64 -13.69 8.36 2.14
N SER A 65 -13.11 7.47 2.95
CA SER A 65 -13.64 7.14 4.29
C SER A 65 -12.49 6.92 5.26
#